data_AF-A0A6J8BKJ0-F1
#
_entry.id   AF-A0A6J8BKJ0-F1
#
_cell.length_a   1.000
_cell.length_b   1.000
_cell.length_c   1.000
_cell.angle_alpha   90.00
_cell.angle_beta   90.00
_cell.angle_gamma   90.00
#
_symmetry.space_group_name_H-M   'P 1'
#
loop_
_entity.id
_entity.type
_entity.pdbx_description
1 polymer ?
#
loop_
_entity_poly.entity_id
_entity_poly.type
_entity_poly.pdbx_seq_one_letter_code
_entity_poly.pdbx_strand_id
1 'polypeptide(L)'
;MFPQNISDSKQNMCMCNKIIEAYLKKLHKSIGGNLSFFAHNDWEFKDISGENTSVEENESNEGDFFIAHDENSEECPNCLCRPCIKNERNRQLWWENENHPEHERNAYLRKDKYKRFWTNLLHRGVWKDPRYLLQKRDALRRDPRRHKCVYHRRDLMPKCVLELLEIKQKYQKRQIDNQKNNAVSSPVLKDTQLKHIKDTMRKEGDDLNELMRRVNQMKMESGV
;
A
#
# COMPACT_ATOMS: atom_id res chain seq x y z
N MET A 1 36.24 8.63 -18.41
CA MET A 1 35.85 7.25 -18.07
C MET A 1 35.27 7.27 -16.66
N PHE A 2 33.95 7.13 -16.53
CA PHE A 2 33.26 7.04 -15.24
C PHE A 2 32.79 5.59 -15.03
N PRO A 3 33.02 4.97 -13.87
CA PRO A 3 32.52 3.63 -13.62
C PRO A 3 31.02 3.68 -13.32
N GLN A 4 30.23 2.94 -14.09
CA GLN A 4 28.81 2.69 -13.84
C GLN A 4 28.67 1.64 -12.73
N ASN A 5 28.18 2.04 -11.56
CA ASN A 5 27.69 1.12 -10.53
C ASN A 5 26.26 0.65 -10.90
N ILE A 6 26.15 -0.53 -11.52
CA ILE A 6 24.89 -1.20 -11.90
C ILE A 6 24.64 -2.42 -10.98
N SER A 7 24.85 -2.29 -9.66
CA SER A 7 24.65 -3.41 -8.72
C SER A 7 23.33 -3.38 -7.95
N ASP A 8 22.71 -2.22 -7.74
CA ASP A 8 21.67 -2.12 -6.68
C ASP A 8 20.22 -2.26 -7.20
N SER A 9 20.02 -2.19 -8.52
CA SER A 9 18.68 -2.32 -9.14
C SER A 9 18.15 -3.77 -9.17
N LYS A 10 18.98 -4.79 -8.93
CA LYS A 10 18.57 -6.21 -9.03
C LYS A 10 17.88 -6.75 -7.77
N GLN A 11 18.08 -6.14 -6.60
CA GLN A 11 17.47 -6.59 -5.34
C GLN A 11 16.04 -6.08 -5.13
N ASN A 12 15.71 -4.86 -5.59
CA ASN A 12 14.41 -4.24 -5.30
C ASN A 12 13.22 -4.92 -6.04
N MET A 13 13.47 -5.54 -7.20
CA MET A 13 12.42 -6.24 -7.95
C MET A 13 12.11 -7.66 -7.42
N CYS A 14 13.00 -8.24 -6.61
CA CYS A 14 12.81 -9.56 -5.98
C CYS A 14 12.01 -9.46 -4.66
N MET A 15 12.12 -8.34 -3.94
CA MET A 15 11.50 -8.14 -2.64
C MET A 15 9.98 -7.94 -2.72
N CYS A 16 9.46 -7.23 -3.72
CA CYS A 16 8.01 -7.05 -3.87
C CYS A 16 7.28 -8.37 -4.07
N ASN A 17 7.79 -9.29 -4.92
CA ASN A 17 7.13 -10.58 -5.11
C ASN A 17 7.32 -11.54 -3.93
N LYS A 18 8.46 -11.54 -3.24
CA LYS A 18 8.65 -12.39 -2.05
C LYS A 18 7.84 -11.94 -0.84
N ILE A 19 7.71 -10.62 -0.63
CA ILE A 19 6.85 -10.06 0.42
C ILE A 19 5.38 -10.35 0.09
N ILE A 20 4.95 -10.13 -1.16
CA ILE A 20 3.58 -10.43 -1.60
C ILE A 20 3.29 -11.94 -1.51
N GLU A 21 4.17 -12.82 -1.98
CA GLU A 21 3.97 -14.28 -1.88
C GLU A 21 3.99 -14.80 -0.44
N ALA A 22 4.90 -14.34 0.41
CA ALA A 22 4.93 -14.72 1.82
C ALA A 22 3.67 -14.25 2.56
N TYR A 23 3.13 -13.09 2.19
CA TYR A 23 1.88 -12.57 2.72
C TYR A 23 0.66 -13.37 2.21
N LEU A 24 0.64 -13.75 0.92
CA LEU A 24 -0.42 -14.55 0.31
C LEU A 24 -0.45 -16.00 0.83
N LYS A 25 0.72 -16.63 1.06
CA LYS A 25 0.81 -17.97 1.69
C LYS A 25 0.32 -17.97 3.14
N LYS A 26 0.51 -16.87 3.88
CA LYS A 26 -0.04 -16.71 5.25
C LYS A 26 -1.57 -16.54 5.24
N LEU A 27 -2.12 -15.87 4.22
CA LEU A 27 -3.56 -15.64 4.03
C LEU A 27 -4.31 -16.92 3.65
N HIS A 28 -3.77 -17.77 2.78
CA HIS A 28 -4.41 -19.02 2.36
C HIS A 28 -4.58 -20.04 3.50
N LYS A 29 -3.73 -19.98 4.53
CA LYS A 29 -3.80 -20.89 5.68
C LYS A 29 -4.89 -20.48 6.70
N SER A 30 -5.47 -19.28 6.57
CA SER A 30 -6.35 -18.68 7.58
C SER A 30 -7.83 -18.63 7.19
N ILE A 31 -8.19 -18.84 5.93
CA ILE A 31 -9.56 -18.63 5.45
C ILE A 31 -10.05 -19.89 4.74
N GLY A 32 -10.52 -20.85 5.55
CA GLY A 32 -11.37 -21.94 5.08
C GLY A 32 -12.79 -21.41 4.93
N GLY A 33 -13.16 -20.90 3.76
CA GLY A 33 -14.51 -20.41 3.52
C GLY A 33 -14.76 -20.06 2.06
N ASN A 34 -15.75 -20.71 1.46
CA ASN A 34 -16.28 -20.47 0.12
C ASN A 34 -16.89 -19.06 0.03
N LEU A 35 -16.38 -18.22 -0.87
CA LEU A 35 -16.92 -16.89 -1.17
C LEU A 35 -17.21 -16.78 -2.67
N SER A 36 -18.39 -17.22 -3.09
CA SER A 36 -18.90 -17.09 -4.47
C SER A 36 -19.78 -15.85 -4.64
N PHE A 37 -19.25 -14.66 -4.35
CA PHE A 37 -19.96 -13.40 -4.60
C PHE A 37 -19.04 -12.29 -5.10
N PHE A 38 -18.28 -12.60 -6.15
CA PHE A 38 -17.71 -11.60 -7.02
C PHE A 38 -18.05 -12.05 -8.43
N ALA A 39 -18.85 -11.26 -9.15
CA ALA A 39 -18.84 -11.30 -10.60
C ALA A 39 -17.36 -11.15 -10.99
N HIS A 40 -16.79 -12.26 -11.46
CA HIS A 40 -15.48 -12.30 -12.04
C HIS A 40 -15.52 -11.30 -13.18
N ASN A 41 -14.86 -10.15 -13.01
CA ASN A 41 -14.29 -9.50 -14.17
C ASN A 41 -13.31 -10.54 -14.70
N ASP A 42 -13.76 -11.34 -15.69
CA ASP A 42 -13.04 -12.35 -16.45
C ASP A 42 -11.86 -11.71 -17.19
N TRP A 43 -10.88 -11.28 -16.42
CA TRP A 43 -9.59 -10.78 -16.91
C TRP A 43 -8.52 -11.84 -16.69
N GLU A 44 -8.93 -13.04 -16.29
CA GLU A 44 -8.12 -14.25 -16.33
C GLU A 44 -7.91 -14.63 -17.79
N PHE A 45 -6.64 -14.69 -18.16
CA PHE A 45 -6.17 -14.99 -19.51
C PHE A 45 -6.59 -16.42 -19.88
N LYS A 46 -7.18 -16.61 -21.06
CA LYS A 46 -7.08 -17.89 -21.77
C LYS A 46 -5.59 -18.11 -22.07
N ASP A 47 -5.02 -19.18 -21.53
CA ASP A 47 -3.66 -19.60 -21.85
C ASP A 47 -3.49 -19.68 -23.38
N ILE A 48 -2.61 -18.85 -23.94
CA ILE A 48 -2.13 -19.02 -25.31
C ILE A 48 -1.09 -20.13 -25.27
N SER A 49 -1.52 -21.36 -25.00
CA SER A 49 -0.73 -22.55 -25.23
C SER A 49 -0.81 -22.90 -26.70
N GLY A 50 0.03 -22.28 -27.52
CA GLY A 50 0.69 -22.88 -28.69
C GLY A 50 -0.10 -23.64 -29.77
N GLU A 51 -1.43 -23.57 -29.83
CA GLU A 51 -2.21 -24.16 -30.92
C GLU A 51 -3.03 -23.08 -31.63
N ASN A 52 -2.90 -23.03 -32.95
CA ASN A 52 -3.50 -22.08 -33.89
C ASN A 52 -5.04 -22.11 -33.85
N THR A 53 -5.63 -21.63 -32.76
CA THR A 53 -7.07 -21.39 -32.66
C THR A 53 -7.28 -19.91 -32.89
N SER A 54 -7.83 -19.56 -34.05
CA SER A 54 -8.37 -18.23 -34.34
C SER A 54 -9.53 -17.97 -33.40
N VAL A 55 -9.23 -17.44 -32.22
CA VAL A 55 -10.23 -16.91 -31.29
C VAL A 55 -10.66 -15.58 -31.88
N GLU A 56 -11.84 -15.57 -32.50
CA GLU A 56 -12.55 -14.34 -32.80
C GLU A 56 -12.82 -13.62 -31.46
N GLU A 57 -12.07 -12.55 -31.25
CA GLU A 57 -12.25 -11.64 -30.13
C GLU A 57 -13.63 -10.99 -30.30
N ASN A 58 -14.65 -11.56 -29.65
CA ASN A 58 -15.89 -10.83 -29.37
C ASN A 58 -15.54 -9.70 -28.38
N GLU A 59 -14.96 -8.62 -28.91
CA GLU A 59 -14.95 -7.29 -28.31
C GLU A 59 -16.40 -6.89 -28.08
N SER A 60 -16.93 -7.23 -26.91
CA SER A 60 -18.11 -6.57 -26.38
C SER A 60 -17.79 -5.07 -26.40
N ASN A 61 -18.45 -4.37 -27.31
CA ASN A 61 -18.34 -2.95 -27.62
C ASN A 61 -18.89 -2.07 -26.47
N GLU A 62 -18.64 -2.45 -25.22
CA GLU A 62 -18.78 -1.58 -24.06
C GLU A 62 -17.75 -0.48 -24.24
N GLY A 63 -18.21 0.71 -24.65
CA GLY A 63 -17.37 1.84 -25.03
C GLY A 63 -16.19 2.01 -24.09
N ASP A 64 -15.00 1.72 -24.61
CA ASP A 64 -13.72 1.78 -23.90
C ASP A 64 -13.61 3.16 -23.24
N PHE A 65 -13.79 3.24 -21.92
CA PHE A 65 -13.71 4.50 -21.19
C PHE A 65 -12.27 5.01 -21.29
N PHE A 66 -12.05 6.04 -22.09
CA PHE A 66 -10.73 6.60 -22.34
C PHE A 66 -10.53 7.89 -21.54
N ILE A 67 -9.46 7.95 -20.75
CA ILE A 67 -9.03 9.16 -20.05
C ILE A 67 -8.02 9.87 -20.95
N ALA A 68 -8.45 11.00 -21.52
CA ALA A 68 -7.60 11.82 -22.37
C ALA A 68 -6.30 12.26 -21.66
N HIS A 69 -5.23 12.35 -22.46
CA HIS A 69 -3.99 12.97 -22.04
C HIS A 69 -4.13 14.49 -22.01
N ASP A 70 -3.51 15.13 -21.03
CA ASP A 70 -3.40 16.59 -21.00
C ASP A 70 -2.26 17.03 -21.91
N GLU A 71 -2.59 17.73 -23.00
CA GLU A 71 -1.64 18.19 -24.01
C GLU A 71 -0.63 19.21 -23.45
N ASN A 72 -1.00 19.92 -22.39
CA ASN A 72 -0.16 20.93 -21.74
C ASN A 72 0.82 20.33 -20.73
N SER A 73 0.67 19.04 -20.42
CA SER A 73 1.48 18.36 -19.42
C SER A 73 2.61 17.55 -20.08
N GLU A 74 3.80 17.62 -19.50
CA GLU A 74 4.93 16.79 -19.92
C GLU A 74 4.64 15.30 -19.75
N GLU A 75 5.07 14.51 -20.74
CA GLU A 75 4.96 13.06 -20.71
C GLU A 75 6.01 12.46 -19.79
N CYS A 76 5.57 11.58 -18.89
CA CYS A 76 6.52 10.85 -18.06
C CYS A 76 7.21 9.73 -18.86
N PRO A 77 8.54 9.67 -18.96
CA PRO A 77 9.25 8.62 -19.72
C PRO A 77 9.06 7.21 -19.13
N ASN A 78 8.62 7.13 -17.87
CA ASN A 78 8.48 5.87 -17.15
C ASN A 78 7.08 5.26 -17.21
N CYS A 79 6.02 6.08 -17.18
CA CYS A 79 4.64 5.59 -17.25
C CYS A 79 3.88 6.03 -18.50
N LEU A 80 4.50 6.86 -19.35
CA LEU A 80 3.96 7.40 -20.60
C LEU A 80 2.68 8.23 -20.44
N CYS A 81 2.27 8.54 -19.21
CA CYS A 81 1.11 9.38 -18.95
C CYS A 81 1.45 10.87 -19.03
N ARG A 82 0.46 11.65 -19.50
CA ARG A 82 0.38 13.12 -19.41
C ARG A 82 -0.84 13.57 -18.59
N PRO A 83 -0.65 14.19 -17.40
CA PRO A 83 0.61 14.25 -16.66
C PRO A 83 1.01 12.86 -16.11
N CYS A 84 2.21 12.78 -15.53
CA CYS A 84 2.69 11.58 -14.84
C CYS A 84 1.62 10.98 -13.90
N ILE A 85 1.59 9.66 -13.74
CA ILE A 85 0.66 8.98 -12.82
C ILE A 85 0.85 9.42 -11.35
N LYS A 86 2.06 9.92 -11.01
CA LYS A 86 2.40 10.49 -9.71
C LYS A 86 1.86 11.90 -9.47
N ASN A 87 1.47 12.62 -10.53
CA ASN A 87 0.98 13.98 -10.41
C ASN A 87 -0.22 13.99 -9.46
N GLU A 88 -0.33 15.02 -8.61
CA GLU A 88 -1.38 15.13 -7.59
C GLU A 88 -2.78 14.85 -8.14
N ARG A 89 -3.08 15.39 -9.35
CA ARG A 89 -4.38 15.20 -10.04
C ARG A 89 -4.70 13.73 -10.32
N ASN A 90 -3.69 12.93 -10.62
CA ASN A 90 -3.85 11.50 -10.93
C ASN A 90 -3.68 10.61 -9.69
N ARG A 91 -2.83 11.05 -8.76
CA ARG A 91 -2.38 10.28 -7.61
C ARG A 91 -3.52 10.01 -6.64
N GLN A 92 -4.39 10.99 -6.39
CA GLN A 92 -5.47 10.88 -5.40
C GLN A 92 -6.46 9.74 -5.69
N LEU A 93 -6.55 9.28 -6.94
CA LEU A 93 -7.43 8.18 -7.33
C LEU A 93 -6.97 6.81 -6.82
N TRP A 94 -5.68 6.64 -6.52
CA TRP A 94 -5.10 5.34 -6.19
C TRP A 94 -4.09 5.38 -5.04
N TRP A 95 -3.81 6.56 -4.49
CA TRP A 95 -2.79 6.77 -3.47
C TRP A 95 -3.24 7.77 -2.42
N GLU A 96 -3.22 7.34 -1.16
CA GLU A 96 -3.54 8.21 -0.02
C GLU A 96 -2.32 8.99 0.44
N ASN A 97 -2.58 10.25 0.83
CA ASN A 97 -1.59 11.14 1.41
C ASN A 97 -1.30 10.78 2.88
N GLU A 98 -2.30 10.25 3.58
CA GLU A 98 -2.20 9.90 4.99
C GLU A 98 -1.71 8.45 5.20
N ASN A 99 -1.03 8.23 6.32
CA ASN A 99 -0.66 6.89 6.75
C ASN A 99 -1.73 6.38 7.72
N HIS A 100 -2.22 5.19 7.49
CA HIS A 100 -3.15 4.52 8.40
C HIS A 100 -2.41 3.59 9.37
N PRO A 101 -2.92 3.43 10.61
CA PRO A 101 -2.42 2.42 11.53
C PRO A 101 -2.59 1.01 10.96
N GLU A 102 -1.82 0.06 11.48
CA GLU A 102 -1.93 -1.33 11.07
C GLU A 102 -3.31 -1.89 11.41
N HIS A 103 -4.01 -2.41 10.39
CA HIS A 103 -5.33 -3.02 10.51
C HIS A 103 -5.49 -4.13 9.47
N GLU A 104 -6.20 -5.21 9.80
CA GLU A 104 -6.55 -6.30 8.87
C GLU A 104 -7.23 -5.81 7.57
N ARG A 105 -8.11 -4.79 7.66
CA ARG A 105 -8.77 -4.16 6.50
C ARG A 105 -7.80 -3.50 5.53
N ASN A 106 -6.57 -3.18 5.96
CA ASN A 106 -5.56 -2.58 5.08
C ASN A 106 -5.22 -3.50 3.90
N ALA A 107 -5.34 -4.82 4.04
CA ALA A 107 -5.14 -5.74 2.92
C ALA A 107 -6.15 -5.50 1.80
N TYR A 108 -7.42 -5.33 2.15
CA TYR A 108 -8.49 -5.00 1.21
C TYR A 108 -8.28 -3.62 0.58
N LEU A 109 -8.01 -2.60 1.39
CA LEU A 109 -7.75 -1.23 0.91
C LEU A 109 -6.57 -1.15 -0.06
N ARG A 110 -5.47 -1.87 0.22
CA ARG A 110 -4.33 -1.96 -0.71
C ARG A 110 -4.73 -2.61 -2.03
N LYS A 111 -5.53 -3.68 -1.98
CA LYS A 111 -6.01 -4.37 -3.19
C LYS A 111 -6.89 -3.45 -4.04
N ASP A 112 -7.81 -2.70 -3.41
CA ASP A 112 -8.67 -1.74 -4.13
C ASP A 112 -7.85 -0.64 -4.82
N LYS A 113 -6.91 -0.02 -4.10
CA LYS A 113 -6.00 0.98 -4.67
C LYS A 113 -5.15 0.45 -5.81
N TYR A 114 -4.63 -0.76 -5.66
CA TYR A 114 -3.85 -1.42 -6.71
C TYR A 114 -4.70 -1.64 -7.96
N LYS A 115 -5.97 -2.04 -7.81
CA LYS A 115 -6.92 -2.12 -8.93
C LYS A 115 -7.12 -0.76 -9.59
N ARG A 116 -7.44 0.29 -8.81
CA ARG A 116 -7.63 1.66 -9.32
C ARG A 116 -6.42 2.18 -10.09
N PHE A 117 -5.22 1.92 -9.58
CA PHE A 117 -3.96 2.27 -10.26
C PHE A 117 -3.88 1.64 -11.65
N TRP A 118 -4.10 0.33 -11.76
CA TRP A 118 -4.02 -0.36 -13.04
C TRP A 118 -5.15 0.01 -14.00
N THR A 119 -6.36 0.21 -13.49
CA THR A 119 -7.49 0.71 -14.27
C THR A 119 -7.19 2.10 -14.84
N ASN A 120 -6.52 2.97 -14.07
CA ASN A 120 -6.11 4.29 -14.56
C ASN A 120 -5.12 4.19 -15.73
N LEU A 121 -4.11 3.33 -15.64
CA LEU A 121 -3.18 3.09 -16.74
C LEU A 121 -3.87 2.46 -17.96
N LEU A 122 -4.89 1.63 -17.73
CA LEU A 122 -5.69 1.03 -18.79
C LEU A 122 -6.46 2.07 -19.58
N HIS A 123 -7.27 2.87 -18.90
CA HIS A 123 -8.09 3.89 -19.54
C HIS A 123 -7.25 4.97 -20.24
N ARG A 124 -5.96 5.08 -19.94
CA ARG A 124 -5.01 5.96 -20.64
C ARG A 124 -4.34 5.31 -21.86
N GLY A 125 -4.67 4.05 -22.18
CA GLY A 125 -4.12 3.36 -23.34
C GLY A 125 -2.63 2.99 -23.22
N VAL A 126 -1.99 3.14 -22.05
CA VAL A 126 -0.54 2.93 -21.88
C VAL A 126 -0.09 1.53 -22.29
N TRP A 127 -0.96 0.53 -22.14
CA TRP A 127 -0.68 -0.86 -22.50
C TRP A 127 -0.61 -1.12 -24.00
N LYS A 128 -1.31 -0.30 -24.79
CA LYS A 128 -1.32 -0.37 -26.25
C LYS A 128 -0.13 0.44 -26.83
N ASP A 129 0.57 1.24 -26.03
CA ASP A 129 1.72 2.03 -26.48
C ASP A 129 2.93 1.12 -26.81
N PRO A 130 3.49 1.19 -28.03
CA PRO A 130 4.64 0.38 -28.45
C PRO A 130 5.87 0.52 -27.54
N ARG A 131 6.08 1.70 -26.95
CA ARG A 131 7.21 1.98 -26.06
C ARG A 131 7.05 1.24 -24.74
N TYR A 132 5.83 1.13 -24.21
CA TYR A 132 5.54 0.34 -23.02
C TYR A 132 5.76 -1.14 -23.28
N LEU A 133 5.27 -1.66 -24.41
CA LEU A 133 5.47 -3.05 -24.82
C LEU A 133 6.96 -3.40 -24.95
N LEU A 134 7.75 -2.48 -25.52
CA LEU A 134 9.20 -2.62 -25.60
C LEU A 134 9.86 -2.67 -24.21
N GLN A 135 9.53 -1.71 -23.33
CA GLN A 135 10.05 -1.69 -21.95
C GLN A 135 9.70 -2.96 -21.18
N LYS A 136 8.45 -3.43 -21.32
CA LYS A 136 7.99 -4.68 -20.73
C LYS A 136 8.78 -5.87 -21.25
N ARG A 137 8.89 -6.01 -22.58
CA ARG A 137 9.66 -7.08 -23.21
C ARG A 137 11.10 -7.12 -22.70
N ASP A 138 11.75 -5.97 -22.60
CA ASP A 138 13.15 -5.89 -22.14
C ASP A 138 13.30 -6.17 -20.65
N ALA A 139 12.34 -5.74 -19.81
CA ALA A 139 12.31 -6.10 -18.39
C ALA A 139 12.15 -7.62 -18.21
N LEU A 140 11.24 -8.24 -18.98
CA LEU A 140 11.01 -9.68 -18.95
C LEU A 140 12.24 -10.49 -19.40
N ARG A 141 12.96 -10.02 -20.44
CA ARG A 141 14.21 -10.66 -20.88
C ARG A 141 15.29 -10.68 -19.81
N ARG A 142 15.31 -9.68 -18.93
CA ARG A 142 16.30 -9.56 -17.85
C ARG A 142 15.91 -10.32 -16.59
N ASP A 143 14.65 -10.73 -16.42
CA ASP A 143 14.23 -11.44 -15.21
C ASP A 143 14.69 -12.90 -15.27
N PRO A 144 15.58 -13.34 -14.36
CA PRO A 144 16.07 -14.72 -14.33
C PRO A 144 14.95 -15.75 -14.05
N ARG A 145 13.79 -15.31 -13.57
CA ARG A 145 12.63 -16.16 -13.28
C ARG A 145 11.70 -16.36 -14.48
N ARG A 146 12.01 -15.78 -15.64
CA ARG A 146 11.14 -15.77 -16.82
C ARG A 146 10.62 -17.15 -17.23
N HIS A 147 11.42 -18.19 -17.07
CA HIS A 147 11.06 -19.55 -17.46
C HIS A 147 9.99 -20.22 -16.57
N LYS A 148 9.62 -19.62 -15.43
CA LYS A 148 8.72 -20.23 -14.44
C LYS A 148 7.45 -19.43 -14.18
N CYS A 149 7.26 -18.28 -14.83
CA CYS A 149 6.13 -17.40 -14.55
C CYS A 149 5.38 -17.04 -15.83
N VAL A 150 4.05 -17.24 -15.82
CA VAL A 150 3.14 -16.62 -16.78
C VAL A 150 3.03 -15.14 -16.39
N TYR A 151 3.41 -14.25 -17.31
CA TYR A 151 3.39 -12.81 -17.06
C TYR A 151 2.05 -12.21 -17.48
N HIS A 152 1.37 -11.55 -16.55
CA HIS A 152 0.12 -10.85 -16.76
C HIS A 152 0.37 -9.47 -17.41
N ARG A 153 -0.68 -8.83 -17.95
CA ARG A 153 -0.59 -7.45 -18.47
C ARG A 153 0.08 -6.55 -17.42
N ARG A 154 -0.36 -6.64 -16.16
CA ARG A 154 -0.05 -5.79 -14.99
C ARG A 154 1.27 -6.01 -14.23
N ASP A 155 2.33 -6.38 -14.93
CA ASP A 155 3.53 -6.87 -14.23
C ASP A 155 4.67 -5.87 -14.12
N LEU A 156 4.70 -4.85 -14.98
CA LEU A 156 5.74 -3.83 -14.93
C LEU A 156 5.23 -2.58 -14.23
N MET A 157 5.54 -2.46 -12.94
CA MET A 157 5.34 -1.22 -12.20
C MET A 157 6.25 -0.12 -12.78
N PRO A 158 5.72 1.02 -13.21
CA PRO A 158 6.54 2.13 -13.73
C PRO A 158 7.58 2.58 -12.70
N LYS A 159 8.81 2.83 -13.13
CA LYS A 159 9.90 3.30 -12.25
C LYS A 159 9.52 4.55 -11.47
N CYS A 160 8.78 5.46 -12.10
CA CYS A 160 8.30 6.66 -11.44
C CYS A 160 7.53 6.30 -10.16
N VAL A 161 6.63 5.32 -10.18
CA VAL A 161 5.88 4.85 -9.01
C VAL A 161 6.82 4.21 -7.99
N LEU A 162 7.77 3.37 -8.42
CA LEU A 162 8.75 2.75 -7.51
C LEU A 162 9.57 3.80 -6.75
N GLU A 163 10.06 4.85 -7.42
CA GLU A 163 10.76 5.96 -6.77
C GLU A 163 9.88 6.64 -5.72
N LEU A 164 8.58 6.85 -6.00
CA LEU A 164 7.64 7.42 -5.04
C LEU A 164 7.46 6.52 -3.81
N LEU A 165 7.39 5.21 -4.01
CA LEU A 165 7.33 4.22 -2.93
C LEU A 165 8.59 4.27 -2.05
N GLU A 166 9.77 4.31 -2.68
CA GLU A 166 11.05 4.38 -1.97
C GLU A 166 11.17 5.66 -1.15
N ILE A 167 10.77 6.81 -1.71
CA ILE A 167 10.75 8.09 -1.00
C ILE A 167 9.81 8.00 0.22
N LYS A 168 8.60 7.45 0.06
CA LYS A 168 7.64 7.32 1.17
C LYS A 168 8.16 6.39 2.27
N GLN A 169 8.78 5.27 1.91
CA GLN A 169 9.39 4.35 2.88
C GLN A 169 10.54 5.00 3.65
N LYS A 170 11.42 5.75 2.96
CA LYS A 170 12.52 6.50 3.61
C LYS A 170 11.99 7.57 4.55
N TYR A 171 10.89 8.23 4.20
CA TYR A 171 10.24 9.20 5.09
C TYR A 171 9.66 8.51 6.33
N GLN A 172 8.90 7.42 6.15
CA GLN A 172 8.32 6.64 7.25
C GLN A 172 9.39 6.13 8.22
N LYS A 173 10.49 5.59 7.71
CA LYS A 173 11.61 5.14 8.53
C LYS A 173 12.18 6.27 9.40
N ARG A 174 12.40 7.46 8.82
CA ARG A 174 12.86 8.64 9.57
C ARG A 174 11.88 9.07 10.67
N GLN A 175 10.57 9.00 10.43
CA GLN A 175 9.58 9.32 11.46
C GLN A 175 9.63 8.34 12.63
N ILE A 176 9.77 7.04 12.35
CA ILE A 176 9.92 6.00 13.38
C ILE A 176 11.22 6.24 14.19
N ASP A 177 12.32 6.54 13.52
CA ASP A 177 13.61 6.79 14.18
C ASP A 177 13.57 8.05 15.06
N ASN A 178 12.93 9.14 14.57
CA ASN A 178 12.72 10.35 15.35
C ASN A 178 11.85 10.12 16.59
N GLN A 179 10.77 9.33 16.47
CA GLN A 179 9.92 8.98 17.61
C GLN A 179 10.69 8.17 18.67
N LYS A 180 11.55 7.23 18.24
CA LYS A 180 12.42 6.48 19.15
C LYS A 180 13.40 7.39 19.89
N ASN A 181 14.05 8.32 19.18
CA ASN A 181 15.00 9.25 19.79
C ASN A 181 14.32 10.21 20.78
N ASN A 182 13.10 10.66 20.47
CA ASN A 182 12.32 11.49 21.38
C ASN A 182 11.84 10.71 22.62
N ALA A 183 11.47 9.44 22.45
CA ALA A 183 11.10 8.58 23.58
C ALA A 183 12.28 8.30 24.52
N VAL A 184 13.51 8.23 23.98
CA VAL A 184 14.74 8.06 24.78
C VAL A 184 15.15 9.37 25.48
N SER A 185 14.75 10.53 24.94
CA SER A 185 15.08 11.84 25.50
C SER A 185 14.07 12.31 26.56
N SER A 186 12.94 11.64 26.72
CA SER A 186 12.10 11.80 27.90
C SER A 186 12.85 11.16 29.08
N PRO A 187 13.19 11.91 30.15
CA PRO A 187 13.85 11.32 31.30
C PRO A 187 12.94 10.19 31.79
N VAL A 188 13.42 8.95 31.66
CA VAL A 188 12.76 7.79 32.25
C VAL A 188 12.63 8.14 33.72
N LEU A 189 11.40 8.43 34.16
CA LEU A 189 11.08 8.59 35.57
C LEU A 189 11.67 7.36 36.24
N LYS A 190 12.64 7.57 37.13
CA LYS A 190 13.25 6.45 37.86
C LYS A 190 12.11 5.66 38.50
N ASP A 191 12.24 4.34 38.61
CA ASP A 191 11.17 3.50 39.20
C ASP A 191 10.68 4.03 40.54
N THR A 192 11.54 4.70 41.30
CA THR A 192 11.21 5.41 42.54
C THR A 192 10.25 6.59 42.35
N GLN A 193 10.42 7.41 41.32
CA GLN A 193 9.52 8.51 41.00
C GLN A 193 8.18 8.00 40.46
N LEU A 194 8.20 6.94 39.65
CA LEU A 194 6.97 6.31 39.15
C LEU A 194 6.16 5.68 40.30
N LYS A 195 6.85 5.03 41.25
CA LYS A 195 6.23 4.51 42.47
C LYS A 195 5.60 5.63 43.30
N HIS A 196 6.35 6.71 43.54
CA HIS A 196 5.84 7.86 44.28
C HIS A 196 4.60 8.47 43.62
N ILE A 197 4.60 8.66 42.30
CA ILE A 197 3.43 9.18 41.56
C ILE A 197 2.23 8.23 41.69
N LYS A 198 2.43 6.91 41.59
CA LYS A 198 1.35 5.92 41.78
C LYS A 198 0.79 5.96 43.19
N ASP A 199 1.64 6.07 44.19
CA ASP A 199 1.23 6.12 45.60
C ASP A 199 0.45 7.42 45.89
N THR A 200 0.89 8.56 45.33
CA THR A 200 0.17 9.85 45.46
C THR A 200 -1.21 9.79 44.80
N MET A 201 -1.32 9.28 43.56
CA MET A 201 -2.63 9.16 42.90
C MET A 201 -3.57 8.21 43.63
N ARG A 202 -3.04 7.12 44.21
CA ARG A 202 -3.84 6.21 45.03
C ARG A 202 -4.36 6.93 46.29
N LYS A 203 -3.50 7.66 46.97
CA LYS A 203 -3.87 8.43 48.17
C LYS A 203 -4.93 9.51 47.88
N GLU A 204 -4.77 10.27 46.80
CA GLU A 204 -5.76 11.27 46.40
C GLU A 204 -7.10 10.64 46.00
N GLY A 205 -7.08 9.46 45.35
CA GLY A 205 -8.29 8.69 45.06
C GLY A 205 -9.00 8.18 46.32
N ASP A 206 -8.25 7.76 47.33
CA ASP A 206 -8.78 7.34 48.62
C ASP A 206 -9.38 8.51 49.39
N ASP A 207 -8.73 9.68 49.39
CA ASP A 207 -9.23 10.91 50.01
C ASP A 207 -10.53 11.39 49.34
N LEU A 208 -10.64 11.31 48.00
CA LEU A 208 -11.86 11.66 47.28
C LEU A 208 -13.03 10.72 47.64
N ASN A 209 -12.77 9.42 47.75
CA ASN A 209 -13.77 8.43 48.17
C ASN A 209 -14.26 8.68 49.60
N GLU A 210 -13.34 9.03 50.50
CA GLU A 210 -13.67 9.37 51.88
C GLU A 210 -14.52 10.65 51.96
N LEU A 211 -14.20 11.66 51.16
CA LEU A 211 -14.99 12.89 51.06
C LEU A 211 -16.41 12.60 50.56
N MET A 212 -16.55 11.73 49.56
CA MET A 212 -17.87 11.28 49.07
C MET A 212 -18.68 10.55 50.15
N ARG A 213 -18.05 9.71 50.98
CA ARG A 213 -18.75 9.06 52.11
C ARG A 213 -19.27 10.09 53.10
N ARG A 214 -18.46 11.09 53.47
CA ARG A 214 -18.88 12.16 54.39
C ARG A 214 -20.03 12.98 53.83
N VAL A 215 -19.99 13.31 52.53
CA VAL A 215 -21.09 14.03 51.88
C VAL A 215 -22.38 13.21 51.91
N ASN A 216 -22.30 11.90 51.65
CA ASN A 216 -23.47 11.03 51.72
C ASN A 216 -24.00 10.89 53.16
N GLN A 217 -23.11 10.82 54.16
CA GLN A 217 -23.48 10.82 55.57
C GLN A 217 -24.21 12.13 55.94
N MET A 218 -23.66 13.28 55.58
CA MET A 218 -24.30 14.58 55.83
C MET A 218 -25.66 14.71 55.15
N LYS A 219 -25.84 14.14 53.95
CA LYS A 219 -27.16 14.09 53.29
C LYS A 219 -28.17 13.29 54.10
N MET A 220 -27.79 12.10 54.58
CA MET A 220 -28.65 11.24 55.41
C MET A 220 -29.02 11.93 56.74
N GLU A 221 -28.08 12.64 57.37
CA GLU A 221 -28.30 13.39 58.61
C GLU A 221 -29.17 14.63 58.42
N SER A 222 -29.12 15.25 57.24
CA SER A 222 -29.91 16.46 56.91
C SER A 222 -31.32 16.17 56.38
N GLY A 223 -31.68 14.88 56.20
CA GLY A 223 -33.00 14.47 55.72
C GLY A 223 -33.29 14.84 54.26
N VAL A 224 -32.24 15.00 53.44
CA VAL A 224 -32.33 15.23 51.99
C VAL A 224 -32.14 13.93 51.22
#